data_AF-A0A933WNM3-F1
#
_entry.id   AF-A0A933WNM3-F1
#
_cell.length_a   1.000
_cell.length_b   1.000
_cell.length_c   1.000
_cell.angle_alpha   90.00
_cell.angle_beta   90.00
_cell.angle_gamma   90.00
#
_symmetry.space_group_name_H-M   'P 1'
#
loop_
_entity.id
_entity.type
_entity.pdbx_description
1 polymer ?
#
loop_
_entity_poly.entity_id
_entity_poly.type
_entity_poly.pdbx_seq_one_letter_code
_entity_poly.pdbx_strand_id
1 'polypeptide(L)'
;MRERKSLLFDLGYIDRLEPGNLLKITDVFVTHMHMDHFAGFDTLLRNILRRDVPIRIFGPENLIDCVEGKLKGYTWNLIKDY
;
A
#
# COMPACT_ATOMS: atom_id res chain seq x y z
N MET A 1 17.77 -13.63 -13.78
CA MET A 1 17.64 -12.80 -12.56
C MET A 1 16.21 -13.01 -12.04
N ARG A 2 16.00 -13.57 -10.83
CA ARG A 2 14.62 -13.75 -10.31
C ARG A 2 14.06 -12.38 -9.93
N GLU A 3 12.98 -11.94 -10.60
CA GLU A 3 12.20 -10.80 -10.10
C GLU A 3 11.67 -11.17 -8.71
N ARG A 4 12.14 -10.47 -7.67
CA ARG A 4 11.66 -10.67 -6.29
C ARG A 4 10.37 -9.88 -6.10
N LYS A 5 9.28 -10.38 -6.71
CA LYS A 5 7.93 -9.87 -6.47
C LYS A 5 7.40 -10.49 -5.18
N SER A 6 6.99 -9.65 -4.24
CA SER A 6 6.32 -10.09 -3.02
C SER A 6 4.83 -9.79 -3.11
N LEU A 7 4.02 -10.75 -2.67
CA LEU A 7 2.58 -10.60 -2.51
C LEU A 7 2.29 -10.36 -1.03
N LEU A 8 1.34 -9.47 -0.73
CA LEU A 8 0.83 -9.24 0.60
C LEU A 8 -0.65 -9.62 0.65
N PHE A 9 -1.03 -10.38 1.67
CA PHE A 9 -2.42 -10.73 1.96
C PHE A 9 -2.83 -10.02 3.24
N ASP A 10 -3.84 -9.16 3.11
CA ASP A 10 -4.26 -8.15 4.07
C ASP A 10 -3.17 -7.12 4.46
N LEU A 11 -3.63 -5.96 4.88
CA LEU A 11 -2.84 -4.76 5.12
C LEU A 11 -3.24 -4.13 6.47
N GLY A 12 -3.42 -4.97 7.48
CA GLY A 12 -3.76 -4.54 8.84
C GLY A 12 -2.60 -3.90 9.58
N TYR A 13 -1.82 -4.73 10.26
CA TYR A 13 -0.66 -4.32 11.03
C TYR A 13 0.62 -4.85 10.37
N ILE A 14 1.32 -3.97 9.65
CA ILE A 14 2.52 -4.32 8.87
C ILE A 14 3.82 -3.71 9.41
N ASP A 15 3.78 -3.05 10.57
CA ASP A 15 4.93 -2.33 11.14
C ASP A 15 6.09 -3.26 11.57
N ARG A 16 5.84 -4.58 11.63
CA ARG A 16 6.87 -5.61 11.87
C ARG A 16 7.64 -5.99 10.61
N LEU A 17 7.23 -5.53 9.43
CA LEU A 17 7.95 -5.77 8.19
C LEU A 17 9.07 -4.75 8.05
N GLU A 18 10.29 -5.25 7.85
CA GLU A 18 11.42 -4.41 7.50
C GLU A 18 11.12 -3.56 6.24
N PRO A 19 11.53 -2.28 6.19
CA PRO A 19 11.28 -1.40 5.03
C PRO A 19 11.72 -2.00 3.69
N GLY A 20 12.84 -2.73 3.68
CA GLY A 20 13.33 -3.43 2.48
C GLY A 20 12.44 -4.56 1.99
N ASN A 21 11.53 -5.09 2.83
CA ASN A 21 10.51 -6.04 2.40
C ASN A 21 9.27 -5.33 1.88
N LEU A 22 8.87 -4.20 2.48
CA LEU A 22 7.78 -3.37 1.98
C LEU A 22 8.04 -2.90 0.54
N LEU A 23 9.27 -2.51 0.22
CA LEU A 23 9.66 -2.07 -1.13
C LEU A 23 9.50 -3.16 -2.20
N LYS A 24 9.53 -4.44 -1.83
CA LYS A 24 9.38 -5.59 -2.75
C LYS A 24 7.92 -5.95 -3.04
N ILE A 25 6.96 -5.39 -2.28
CA ILE A 25 5.54 -5.72 -2.41
C ILE A 25 4.99 -5.12 -3.71
N THR A 26 4.59 -5.97 -4.66
CA THR A 26 3.99 -5.52 -5.92
C THR A 26 2.48 -5.57 -5.91
N ASP A 27 1.92 -6.45 -5.09
CA ASP A 27 0.51 -6.81 -5.09
C ASP A 27 0.01 -6.98 -3.66
N VAL A 28 -1.11 -6.33 -3.35
CA VAL A 28 -1.80 -6.45 -2.07
C VAL A 28 -3.21 -6.98 -2.33
N PHE A 29 -3.58 -8.04 -1.63
CA PHE A 29 -4.92 -8.61 -1.67
C PHE A 29 -5.58 -8.37 -0.32
N VAL A 30 -6.60 -7.52 -0.27
CA VAL A 30 -7.35 -7.20 0.95
C VAL A 30 -8.66 -7.97 0.92
N THR A 31 -8.88 -8.82 1.92
CA THR A 31 -10.07 -9.67 1.97
C THR A 31 -11.35 -8.87 2.17
N HIS A 32 -11.32 -7.86 3.04
CA HIS A 32 -12.44 -6.97 3.36
C HIS A 32 -11.94 -5.70 4.07
N MET A 33 -12.80 -4.69 4.25
CA MET A 33 -12.43 -3.36 4.75
C MET A 33 -12.55 -3.20 6.27
N HIS A 34 -12.35 -4.27 7.05
CA HIS A 34 -12.18 -4.11 8.49
C HIS A 34 -10.82 -3.46 8.81
N MET A 35 -10.76 -2.77 9.95
CA MET A 35 -9.60 -1.98 10.34
C MET A 35 -8.34 -2.84 10.45
N ASP A 36 -8.45 -4.03 11.01
CA ASP A 36 -7.37 -5.02 11.14
C ASP A 36 -6.94 -5.68 9.82
N HIS A 37 -7.60 -5.35 8.70
CA HIS A 37 -7.22 -5.81 7.36
C HIS A 37 -6.75 -4.69 6.42
N PHE A 38 -6.96 -3.41 6.77
CA PHE A 38 -6.63 -2.28 5.86
C PHE A 38 -5.92 -1.08 6.52
N ALA A 39 -5.87 -1.00 7.86
CA ALA A 39 -5.34 0.19 8.55
C ALA A 39 -3.87 0.53 8.20
N GLY A 40 -3.06 -0.45 7.81
CA GLY A 40 -1.65 -0.31 7.45
C GLY A 40 -1.40 0.32 6.07
N PHE A 41 -2.45 0.73 5.36
CA PHE A 41 -2.33 1.41 4.06
C PHE A 41 -1.36 2.59 4.09
N ASP A 42 -1.45 3.42 5.13
CA ASP A 42 -0.65 4.63 5.26
C ASP A 42 0.84 4.31 5.47
N THR A 43 1.13 3.25 6.25
CA THR A 43 2.50 2.72 6.42
C THR A 43 3.06 2.24 5.09
N LEU A 44 2.28 1.46 4.33
CA LEU A 44 2.73 0.96 3.03
C LEU A 44 2.97 2.11 2.05
N LEU A 45 1.99 2.99 1.89
CA LEU A 45 2.04 4.16 1.02
C LEU A 45 3.29 4.99 1.30
N ARG A 46 3.52 5.37 2.57
CA ARG A 46 4.69 6.14 3.00
C ARG A 46 6.01 5.52 2.58
N ASN A 47 6.14 4.20 2.62
CA ASN A 47 7.37 3.50 2.26
C ASN A 47 7.57 3.39 0.74
N ILE A 48 6.49 3.33 -0.06
CA ILE A 48 6.57 3.13 -1.51
C ILE A 48 6.47 4.44 -2.33
N LEU A 49 6.32 5.61 -1.70
CA LEU A 49 6.14 6.89 -2.40
C LEU A 49 7.20 7.21 -3.48
N ARG A 50 8.44 6.74 -3.29
CA ARG A 50 9.56 7.00 -4.23
C ARG A 50 9.77 5.89 -5.28
N ARG A 51 8.81 4.98 -5.40
CA ARG A 51 8.95 3.83 -6.30
C ARG A 51 8.37 4.17 -7.67
N ASP A 52 9.16 3.97 -8.72
CA ASP A 52 8.71 4.16 -10.11
C ASP A 52 7.62 3.16 -10.54
N VAL A 53 7.62 1.98 -9.91
CA VAL A 53 6.66 0.92 -10.21
C VAL A 53 5.42 1.10 -9.33
N PRO A 54 4.20 1.15 -9.89
CA PRO A 54 2.98 1.24 -9.09
C PRO A 54 2.76 -0.03 -8.26
N ILE A 55 2.01 0.09 -7.16
CA ILE A 55 1.48 -1.07 -6.43
C ILE A 55 0.07 -1.40 -6.91
N ARG A 56 -0.27 -2.68 -6.99
CA ARG A 56 -1.63 -3.13 -7.31
C ARG A 56 -2.32 -3.55 -6.02
N ILE A 57 -3.54 -3.08 -5.81
CA ILE A 57 -4.36 -3.44 -4.66
C ILE A 57 -5.65 -4.05 -5.19
N PHE A 58 -5.98 -5.25 -4.70
CA PHE A 58 -7.15 -6.03 -5.06
C PHE A 58 -7.99 -6.25 -3.80
N GLY A 59 -9.32 -6.28 -3.94
CA GLY A 59 -10.20 -6.42 -2.78
C GLY A 59 -11.68 -6.25 -3.11
N PRO A 60 -12.52 -5.99 -2.09
CA PRO A 60 -13.98 -5.86 -2.23
C PRO A 60 -14.38 -4.64 -3.07
N GLU A 61 -15.66 -4.60 -3.44
CA GLU A 61 -16.25 -3.56 -4.31
C GLU A 61 -15.96 -2.12 -3.83
N ASN A 62 -15.93 -1.87 -2.52
CA ASN A 62 -15.68 -0.55 -1.94
C ASN A 62 -14.18 -0.20 -1.76
N LEU A 63 -13.25 -1.03 -2.24
CA LEU A 63 -11.80 -0.80 -2.08
C LEU A 63 -11.38 0.57 -2.63
N ILE A 64 -11.86 0.93 -3.82
CA ILE A 64 -11.47 2.18 -4.50
C ILE A 64 -11.87 3.39 -3.64
N ASP A 65 -13.08 3.40 -3.11
CA ASP A 65 -13.59 4.48 -2.25
C ASP A 65 -12.78 4.61 -0.96
N CYS A 66 -12.40 3.48 -0.35
CA CYS A 66 -11.57 3.47 0.85
C CYS A 66 -10.15 4.01 0.58
N VAL A 67 -9.54 3.61 -0.55
CA VAL A 67 -8.23 4.12 -0.97
C VAL A 67 -8.30 5.62 -1.27
N GLU A 68 -9.32 6.06 -2.00
CA GLU A 68 -9.51 7.48 -2.31
C GLU A 68 -9.69 8.30 -1.02
N GLY A 69 -10.48 7.81 -0.07
CA GLY A 69 -10.66 8.43 1.24
C GLY A 69 -9.35 8.59 2.01
N LYS A 70 -8.50 7.55 2.03
CA LYS A 70 -7.15 7.62 2.61
C LYS A 70 -6.28 8.67 1.91
N LEU A 71 -6.26 8.69 0.58
CA LEU A 71 -5.45 9.64 -0.22
C LEU A 71 -5.91 11.10 -0.05
N LYS A 72 -7.21 11.34 0.11
CA LYS A 72 -7.81 12.66 0.40
C LYS A 72 -7.39 13.20 1.78
N GLY A 73 -6.83 12.37 2.65
CA GLY A 73 -6.27 12.77 3.95
C GLY A 73 -4.92 13.50 3.88
N TYR A 74 -4.31 13.62 2.68
CA TYR A 74 -2.97 14.19 2.51
C TYR A 74 -2.94 15.39 1.57
N THR A 75 -2.00 16.31 1.82
CA THR A 75 -1.63 17.38 0.87
C THR A 75 -0.49 16.90 -0.02
N TRP A 76 -0.68 17.00 -1.34
CA TRP A 76 0.19 16.44 -2.36
C TRP A 76 0.98 17.52 -3.13
N ASN A 77 1.66 18.42 -2.42
CA ASN A 77 2.28 19.61 -3.01
C ASN A 77 3.79 19.49 -3.31
N LEU A 78 4.44 18.40 -2.91
CA LEU A 78 5.89 18.21 -3.04
C LEU A 78 6.31 17.27 -4.19
N ILE A 79 5.39 16.80 -5.02
CA ILE A 79 5.67 15.74 -6.00
C ILE A 79 6.53 16.24 -7.19
N LYS A 80 6.73 17.55 -7.36
CA LYS A 80 7.53 18.11 -8.47
C LYS A 80 9.05 18.02 -8.28
N ASP A 81 9.52 17.90 -7.04
CA ASP A 81 10.95 17.87 -6.69
C ASP A 81 11.40 16.48 -6.16
N TYR A 82 10.62 15.44 -6.43
CA TYR A 82 10.91 14.05 -6.05
C TYR A 82 11.25 13.18 -7.26
#